data_AF-A0A1F2QRY3-F1
#
_entry.id   AF-A0A1F2QRY3-F1
#
_cell.length_a   1.000
_cell.length_b   1.000
_cell.length_c   1.000
_cell.angle_alpha   90.00
_cell.angle_beta   90.00
_cell.angle_gamma   90.00
#
_symmetry.space_group_name_H-M   'P 1'
#
loop_
_entity.id
_entity.type
_entity.pdbx_description
1 polymer ?
#
loop_
_entity_poly.entity_id
_entity_poly.type
_entity_poly.pdbx_seq_one_letter_code
_entity_poly.pdbx_strand_id
1 'polypeptide(L)'
;MAGCWDFHPEVAEGPSPVPVARLVSVTVQYRQPFDCFNEPSLCSGRVVFFGSWMQLGGYVLLEPVAGTSIWTGVVPNVPVNYPPVDEPYLVRIADPHLWETPTNGVTASRLLVGGQALTHFDFVGTPQESALLYVDDAGVGHNPF
;
A
#
# COMPACT_ATOMS: atom_id res chain seq x y z
N MET A 1 -55.15 -36.39 27.22
CA MET A 1 -54.68 -35.65 26.02
C MET A 1 -53.23 -35.26 26.29
N ALA A 2 -52.29 -36.04 25.78
CA ALA A 2 -50.87 -35.76 25.94
C ALA A 2 -50.41 -34.94 24.74
N GLY A 3 -50.02 -33.68 24.96
CA GLY A 3 -49.47 -32.81 23.93
C GLY A 3 -48.03 -33.21 23.62
N CYS A 4 -47.77 -33.51 22.34
CA CYS A 4 -46.42 -33.64 21.81
C CYS A 4 -45.75 -32.27 21.86
N TRP A 5 -44.68 -32.16 22.63
CA TRP A 5 -43.77 -31.03 22.55
C TRP A 5 -42.82 -31.28 21.39
N ASP A 6 -42.99 -30.54 20.30
CA ASP A 6 -42.04 -30.52 19.19
C ASP A 6 -40.75 -29.86 19.65
N PHE A 7 -39.78 -30.67 20.06
CA PHE A 7 -38.39 -30.24 20.17
C PHE A 7 -37.80 -30.23 18.76
N HIS A 8 -37.84 -29.08 18.09
CA HIS A 8 -36.93 -28.87 16.98
C HIS A 8 -35.51 -28.73 17.58
N PRO A 9 -34.56 -29.64 17.29
CA PRO A 9 -33.17 -29.37 17.62
C PRO A 9 -32.77 -28.12 16.84
N GLU A 10 -32.32 -27.08 17.54
CA GLU A 10 -31.66 -25.93 16.92
C GLU A 10 -30.52 -26.50 16.06
N VAL A 11 -30.69 -26.40 14.74
CA VAL A 11 -29.62 -26.72 13.81
C VAL A 11 -28.50 -25.75 14.15
N ALA A 12 -27.38 -26.26 14.67
CA ALA A 12 -26.21 -25.46 14.94
C ALA A 12 -25.91 -24.64 13.68
N GLU A 13 -25.91 -23.31 13.80
CA GLU A 13 -25.56 -22.43 12.69
C GLU A 13 -24.25 -22.94 12.10
N GLY A 14 -24.28 -23.23 10.80
CA GLY A 14 -23.07 -23.68 10.08
C GLY A 14 -21.95 -22.66 10.28
N PRO A 15 -20.68 -23.05 10.04
CA PRO A 15 -19.57 -22.13 10.19
C PRO A 15 -19.85 -20.84 9.41
N SER A 16 -19.68 -19.71 10.06
CA SER A 16 -19.85 -18.40 9.44
C SER A 16 -19.05 -18.34 8.13
N PRO A 17 -19.59 -17.73 7.07
CA PRO A 17 -18.86 -17.58 5.82
C PRO A 17 -17.50 -16.90 6.09
N VAL A 18 -16.43 -17.50 5.58
CA VAL A 18 -15.10 -16.85 5.62
C VAL A 18 -15.20 -15.56 4.80
N PRO A 19 -14.83 -14.38 5.36
CA PRO A 19 -14.85 -13.14 4.61
C PRO A 19 -13.99 -13.28 3.35
N VAL A 20 -14.60 -13.10 2.18
CA VAL A 20 -13.85 -13.09 0.92
C VAL A 20 -13.07 -11.77 0.88
N ALA A 21 -11.74 -11.87 0.79
CA ALA A 21 -10.89 -10.69 0.64
C ALA A 21 -11.31 -9.92 -0.62
N ARG A 22 -11.74 -8.66 -0.43
CA ARG A 22 -12.09 -7.77 -1.54
C ARG A 22 -10.79 -7.20 -2.08
N LEU A 23 -10.58 -7.32 -3.39
CA LEU A 23 -9.36 -6.87 -4.06
C LEU A 23 -9.69 -5.69 -4.98
N VAL A 24 -8.85 -4.66 -4.93
CA VAL A 24 -9.00 -3.43 -5.74
C VAL A 24 -7.69 -3.07 -6.45
N SER A 25 -7.77 -2.15 -7.41
CA SER A 25 -6.61 -1.54 -8.04
C SER A 25 -6.38 -0.15 -7.47
N VAL A 26 -5.15 0.15 -7.09
CA VAL A 26 -4.79 1.42 -6.46
C VAL A 26 -3.80 2.18 -7.32
N THR A 27 -4.07 3.47 -7.53
CA THR A 27 -3.11 4.34 -8.23
C THR A 27 -2.05 4.84 -7.25
N VAL A 28 -0.78 4.69 -7.63
CA VAL A 28 0.36 5.22 -6.88
C VAL A 28 0.96 6.37 -7.66
N GLN A 29 1.27 7.46 -6.96
CA GLN A 29 2.03 8.58 -7.51
C GLN A 29 3.17 8.92 -6.56
N TYR A 30 4.34 9.21 -7.11
CA TYR A 30 5.52 9.61 -6.37
C TYR A 30 6.11 10.85 -7.00
N ARG A 31 6.41 11.87 -6.19
CA ARG A 31 7.13 13.05 -6.65
C ARG A 31 8.61 12.92 -6.32
N GLN A 32 9.40 12.60 -7.32
CA GLN A 32 10.85 12.49 -7.23
C GLN A 32 11.47 13.85 -6.90
N PRO A 33 12.52 13.91 -6.04
CA PRO A 33 13.33 15.10 -5.87
C PRO A 33 13.99 15.50 -7.20
N PHE A 34 14.14 16.81 -7.40
CA PHE A 34 14.81 17.37 -8.58
C PHE A 34 16.30 17.03 -8.60
N ASP A 35 16.94 17.06 -7.43
CA ASP A 35 18.36 16.78 -7.30
C ASP A 35 18.60 15.27 -7.31
N CYS A 36 19.56 14.87 -8.13
CA CYS A 36 20.15 13.54 -8.12
C CYS A 36 21.32 13.58 -7.13
N PHE A 37 21.19 12.87 -6.00
CA PHE A 37 22.25 12.79 -4.98
C PHE A 37 23.31 11.74 -5.30
N ASN A 38 23.24 11.10 -6.46
CA ASN A 38 24.09 9.99 -6.87
C ASN A 38 24.81 10.33 -8.19
N GLU A 39 25.63 9.41 -8.71
CA GLU A 39 26.21 9.54 -10.05
C GLU A 39 25.09 9.72 -11.09
N PRO A 40 25.15 10.73 -11.98
CA PRO A 40 24.04 11.06 -12.89
C PRO A 40 23.55 9.89 -13.76
N SER A 41 24.46 8.96 -14.10
CA SER A 41 24.12 7.77 -14.88
C SER A 41 23.17 6.81 -14.13
N LEU A 42 23.26 6.74 -12.81
CA LEU A 42 22.47 5.86 -11.95
C LEU A 42 21.07 6.44 -11.65
N CYS A 43 20.93 7.76 -11.71
CA CYS A 43 19.66 8.46 -11.50
C CYS A 43 18.65 8.27 -12.63
N SER A 44 19.09 7.76 -13.80
CA SER A 44 18.20 7.37 -14.89
C SER A 44 17.38 6.08 -14.60
N GLY A 45 17.66 5.41 -13.48
CA GLY A 45 16.95 4.21 -13.07
C GLY A 45 15.47 4.46 -12.77
N ARG A 46 14.67 3.40 -12.84
CA ARG A 46 13.23 3.47 -12.57
C ARG A 46 12.96 3.55 -11.08
N VAL A 47 11.92 4.31 -10.73
CA VAL A 47 11.36 4.33 -9.38
C VAL A 47 10.51 3.07 -9.15
N VAL A 48 10.68 2.44 -8.00
CA VAL A 48 10.04 1.17 -7.66
C VAL A 48 9.14 1.34 -6.43
N PHE A 49 7.92 0.83 -6.49
CA PHE A 49 6.96 0.80 -5.39
C PHE A 49 6.87 -0.58 -4.73
N PHE A 50 6.77 -0.58 -3.41
CA PHE A 50 6.58 -1.76 -2.57
C PHE A 50 5.40 -1.54 -1.63
N GLY A 51 4.56 -2.56 -1.48
CA GLY A 51 3.52 -2.64 -0.46
C GLY A 51 3.59 -3.95 0.32
N SER A 52 3.26 -3.94 1.61
CA SER A 52 3.36 -5.12 2.47
C SER A 52 2.41 -6.26 2.09
N TRP A 53 1.37 -5.98 1.31
CA TRP A 53 0.46 -7.00 0.76
C TRP A 53 1.04 -7.74 -0.46
N MET A 54 2.14 -7.26 -1.04
CA MET A 54 2.76 -7.90 -2.18
C MET A 54 3.46 -9.18 -1.75
N GLN A 55 3.55 -10.15 -2.67
CA GLN A 55 4.38 -11.34 -2.46
C GLN A 55 5.84 -10.94 -2.19
N LEU A 56 6.60 -11.81 -1.52
CA LEU A 56 8.03 -11.57 -1.29
C LEU A 56 8.76 -11.32 -2.62
N GLY A 57 9.46 -10.19 -2.70
CA GLY A 57 10.12 -9.74 -3.93
C GLY A 57 9.18 -9.12 -4.98
N GLY A 58 7.89 -8.97 -4.67
CA GLY A 58 6.92 -8.26 -5.48
C GLY A 58 7.13 -6.75 -5.41
N TYR A 59 6.99 -6.11 -6.56
CA TYR A 59 7.11 -4.66 -6.71
C TYR A 59 6.34 -4.18 -7.93
N VAL A 60 6.11 -2.87 -8.00
CA VAL A 60 5.57 -2.21 -9.19
C VAL A 60 6.59 -1.18 -9.68
N LEU A 61 6.96 -1.27 -10.95
CA LEU A 61 7.74 -0.22 -11.61
C LEU A 61 6.82 0.96 -11.90
N LEU A 62 7.23 2.14 -11.48
CA LEU A 62 6.53 3.36 -11.83
C LEU A 62 7.04 3.90 -13.18
N GLU A 63 6.15 4.57 -13.89
CA GLU A 63 6.44 5.24 -15.15
C GLU A 63 6.51 6.76 -14.94
N PRO A 64 7.52 7.44 -15.51
CA PRO A 64 7.64 8.87 -15.39
C PRO A 64 6.57 9.58 -16.22
N VAL A 65 5.96 10.62 -15.66
CA VAL A 65 5.04 11.50 -16.37
C VAL A 65 5.88 12.55 -17.11
N ALA A 66 5.79 12.52 -18.44
CA ALA A 66 6.61 13.35 -19.32
C ALA A 66 6.57 14.85 -18.95
N GLY A 67 7.75 15.47 -18.87
CA GLY A 67 7.89 16.89 -18.52
C GLY A 67 7.70 17.23 -17.03
N THR A 68 7.63 16.22 -16.15
CA THR A 68 7.48 16.41 -14.70
C THR A 68 8.45 15.54 -13.91
N SER A 69 8.57 15.77 -12.60
CA SER A 69 9.25 14.85 -11.67
C SER A 69 8.30 13.85 -11.00
N ILE A 70 7.13 13.62 -11.61
CA ILE A 70 6.11 12.71 -11.09
C ILE A 70 6.26 11.34 -11.74
N TRP A 71 6.21 10.30 -10.92
CA TRP A 71 6.19 8.90 -11.33
C TRP A 71 4.85 8.29 -10.93
N THR A 72 4.25 7.50 -11.81
CA THR A 72 2.92 6.93 -11.57
C THR A 72 2.85 5.45 -11.91
N GLY A 73 1.96 4.73 -11.26
CA GLY A 73 1.70 3.32 -11.53
C GLY A 73 0.37 2.88 -10.97
N VAL A 74 -0.10 1.71 -11.44
CA VAL A 74 -1.32 1.07 -10.92
C VAL A 74 -0.92 -0.24 -10.28
N VAL A 75 -1.28 -0.40 -9.01
CA VAL A 75 -1.04 -1.61 -8.24
C VAL A 75 -2.32 -2.45 -8.25
N PRO A 76 -2.35 -3.61 -8.91
CA PRO A 76 -3.52 -4.48 -8.91
C PRO A 76 -3.57 -5.34 -7.64
N ASN A 77 -4.73 -5.93 -7.39
CA ASN A 77 -4.94 -6.96 -6.37
C ASN A 77 -4.56 -6.51 -4.94
N VAL A 78 -4.83 -5.24 -4.61
CA VAL A 78 -4.65 -4.72 -3.25
C VAL A 78 -5.84 -5.16 -2.41
N PRO A 79 -5.65 -5.91 -1.31
CA PRO A 79 -6.75 -6.25 -0.44
C PRO A 79 -7.28 -5.00 0.28
N VAL A 80 -8.60 -4.92 0.41
CA VAL A 80 -9.27 -3.82 1.11
C VAL A 80 -9.20 -4.09 2.62
N ASN A 81 -8.75 -3.11 3.38
CA ASN A 81 -8.70 -3.15 4.85
C ASN A 81 -9.31 -1.90 5.51
N TYR A 82 -10.06 -1.09 4.76
CA TYR A 82 -10.85 0.04 5.26
C TYR A 82 -12.38 -0.25 5.20
N PRO A 83 -13.19 0.14 6.21
CA PRO A 83 -12.80 0.73 7.50
C PRO A 83 -11.79 -0.15 8.27
N PRO A 84 -10.92 0.41 9.13
CA PRO A 84 -9.84 -0.33 9.78
C PRO A 84 -10.35 -1.58 10.50
N VAL A 85 -10.08 -2.75 9.92
CA VAL A 85 -10.41 -4.06 10.50
C VAL A 85 -9.16 -4.83 10.93
N ASP A 86 -8.02 -4.52 10.31
CA ASP A 86 -6.71 -5.15 10.51
C ASP A 86 -5.63 -4.07 10.66
N GLU A 87 -4.36 -4.48 10.76
CA GLU A 87 -3.23 -3.56 10.72
C GLU A 87 -3.16 -2.78 9.39
N PRO A 88 -2.67 -1.53 9.40
CA PRO A 88 -2.43 -0.77 8.18
C PRO A 88 -1.32 -1.41 7.33
N TYR A 89 -1.38 -1.18 6.03
CA TYR A 89 -0.30 -1.57 5.12
C TYR A 89 0.91 -0.67 5.27
N LEU A 90 2.10 -1.26 5.09
CA LEU A 90 3.37 -0.57 4.98
C LEU A 90 3.69 -0.39 3.50
N VAL A 91 3.94 0.86 3.09
CA VAL A 91 4.30 1.20 1.71
C VAL A 91 5.58 2.02 1.66
N ARG A 92 6.35 1.84 0.58
CA ARG A 92 7.59 2.59 0.35
C ARG A 92 7.98 2.58 -1.12
N ILE A 93 8.89 3.47 -1.45
CA ILE A 93 9.51 3.65 -2.76
C ILE A 93 11.01 3.39 -2.65
N ALA A 94 11.60 2.80 -3.69
CA ALA A 94 13.03 2.92 -3.96
C ALA A 94 13.24 3.88 -5.13
N ASP A 95 14.03 4.93 -4.89
CA ASP A 95 14.37 5.99 -5.82
C ASP A 95 15.89 6.09 -5.99
N PRO A 96 16.43 5.84 -7.20
CA PRO A 96 17.85 5.97 -7.48
C PRO A 96 18.44 7.36 -7.22
N HIS A 97 17.62 8.42 -7.23
CA HIS A 97 18.09 9.77 -6.88
C HIS A 97 18.54 9.89 -5.42
N LEU A 98 18.14 8.94 -4.56
CA LEU A 98 18.36 9.00 -3.12
C LEU A 98 19.42 7.99 -2.61
N TRP A 99 20.12 7.24 -3.45
CA TRP A 99 21.04 6.17 -3.00
C TRP A 99 22.18 6.64 -2.09
N GLU A 100 22.74 7.84 -2.26
CA GLU A 100 23.81 8.34 -1.38
C GLU A 100 23.30 9.17 -0.18
N THR A 101 21.98 9.12 0.07
CA THR A 101 21.37 9.81 1.21
C THR A 101 21.26 8.87 2.42
N PRO A 102 20.98 9.38 3.64
CA PRO A 102 20.76 8.53 4.81
C PRO A 102 19.69 7.45 4.63
N THR A 103 18.73 7.67 3.71
CA THR A 103 17.69 6.69 3.41
C THR A 103 18.13 5.61 2.41
N ASN A 104 19.32 5.74 1.83
CA ASN A 104 19.90 4.80 0.87
C ASN A 104 18.92 4.42 -0.25
N GLY A 105 18.23 5.41 -0.82
CA GLY A 105 17.25 5.21 -1.89
C GLY A 105 15.83 4.92 -1.44
N VAL A 106 15.60 4.54 -0.19
CA VAL A 106 14.28 4.15 0.29
C VAL A 106 13.55 5.36 0.85
N THR A 107 12.29 5.58 0.50
CA THR A 107 11.47 6.61 1.15
C THR A 107 9.99 6.32 0.97
N ALA A 108 9.15 6.77 1.88
CA ALA A 108 7.71 6.84 1.68
C ALA A 108 7.20 8.28 1.62
N SER A 109 8.06 9.25 1.89
CA SER A 109 7.76 10.67 1.71
C SER A 109 7.42 10.98 0.25
N ARG A 110 6.54 11.98 0.01
CA ARG A 110 6.12 12.41 -1.34
C ARG A 110 5.33 11.35 -2.13
N LEU A 111 4.92 10.28 -1.47
CA LEU A 111 4.06 9.24 -2.01
C LEU A 111 2.59 9.62 -1.82
N LEU A 112 1.80 9.41 -2.87
CA LEU A 112 0.35 9.44 -2.86
C LEU A 112 -0.15 8.06 -3.25
N VAL A 113 -1.09 7.51 -2.48
CA VAL A 113 -1.69 6.20 -2.74
C VAL A 113 -3.20 6.35 -2.77
N GLY A 114 -3.83 5.98 -3.89
CA GLY A 114 -5.26 6.21 -4.11
C GLY A 114 -5.65 7.69 -4.05
N GLY A 115 -4.71 8.59 -4.37
CA GLY A 115 -4.87 10.05 -4.24
C GLY A 115 -4.62 10.62 -2.84
N GLN A 116 -4.43 9.78 -1.82
CA GLN A 116 -4.13 10.21 -0.45
C GLN A 116 -2.64 10.48 -0.27
N ALA A 117 -2.30 11.69 0.16
CA ALA A 117 -0.96 12.00 0.65
C ALA A 117 -0.74 11.34 2.01
N LEU A 118 0.36 10.61 2.15
CA LEU A 118 0.65 9.85 3.37
C LEU A 118 1.25 10.76 4.44
N THR A 119 0.82 10.58 5.69
CA THR A 119 1.22 11.44 6.82
C THR A 119 1.80 10.69 8.00
N HIS A 120 1.66 9.37 8.05
CA HIS A 120 2.14 8.52 9.13
C HIS A 120 3.25 7.62 8.64
N PHE A 121 4.40 7.68 9.31
CA PHE A 121 5.64 7.06 8.85
C PHE A 121 6.38 6.36 9.99
N ASP A 122 6.98 5.22 9.66
CA ASP A 122 7.91 4.49 10.50
C ASP A 122 9.35 4.68 10.00
N PHE A 123 10.31 4.68 10.94
CA PHE A 123 11.76 4.73 10.66
C PHE A 123 12.18 5.85 9.70
N VAL A 124 11.57 7.04 9.85
CA VAL A 124 11.80 8.21 9.00
C VAL A 124 13.27 8.56 8.88
N GLY A 125 13.72 8.83 7.65
CA GLY A 125 15.10 9.22 7.37
C GLY A 125 16.11 8.06 7.39
N THR A 126 15.64 6.82 7.44
CA THR A 126 16.48 5.61 7.42
C THR A 126 16.18 4.73 6.20
N PRO A 127 17.03 3.74 5.88
CA PRO A 127 16.76 2.77 4.83
C PRO A 127 15.57 1.84 5.08
N GLN A 128 14.95 1.93 6.26
CA GLN A 128 13.77 1.18 6.63
C GLN A 128 12.48 2.03 6.57
N GLU A 129 12.57 3.27 6.09
CA GLU A 129 11.41 4.17 6.03
C GLU A 129 10.23 3.55 5.27
N SER A 130 9.06 3.64 5.88
CA SER A 130 7.78 3.22 5.30
C SER A 130 6.65 4.11 5.80
N ALA A 131 5.58 4.23 5.02
CA ALA A 131 4.35 4.90 5.43
C ALA A 131 3.25 3.88 5.73
N LEU A 132 2.34 4.26 6.62
CA LEU A 132 1.18 3.46 7.02
C LEU A 132 -0.06 3.91 6.25
N LEU A 133 -0.88 2.95 5.83
CA LEU A 133 -2.05 3.23 4.99
C LEU A 133 -3.14 2.16 5.09
N TYR A 134 -4.41 2.57 5.08
CA TYR A 134 -5.55 1.71 4.76
C TYR A 134 -6.05 1.95 3.33
N VAL A 135 -6.68 0.94 2.73
CA VAL A 135 -7.25 1.01 1.38
C VAL A 135 -8.71 0.62 1.43
N ASP A 136 -9.58 1.44 0.82
CA ASP A 136 -11.02 1.19 0.72
C ASP A 136 -11.45 0.51 -0.59
N ASP A 137 -12.74 0.21 -0.69
CA ASP A 137 -13.33 -0.45 -1.87
C ASP A 137 -13.26 0.38 -3.16
N ALA A 138 -13.02 1.70 -3.07
CA ALA A 138 -12.82 2.57 -4.21
C ALA A 138 -11.34 2.63 -4.64
N GLY A 139 -10.44 1.93 -3.95
CA GLY A 139 -9.00 2.02 -4.15
C GLY A 139 -8.40 3.34 -3.65
N VAL A 140 -9.12 4.05 -2.77
CA VAL A 140 -8.65 5.28 -2.13
C VAL A 140 -7.88 4.91 -0.86
N GLY A 141 -6.78 5.62 -0.67
CA GLY A 141 -5.96 5.49 0.53
C GLY A 141 -6.51 6.28 1.72
N HIS A 142 -6.32 5.79 2.93
CA HIS A 142 -6.69 6.47 4.18
C HIS A 142 -5.55 6.40 5.19
N ASN A 143 -5.11 7.57 5.68
CA ASN A 143 -4.13 7.61 6.76
C ASN A 143 -4.72 7.00 8.05
N PRO A 144 -3.91 6.34 8.88
CA PRO A 144 -4.32 6.00 10.23
C PRO A 144 -4.52 7.30 11.03
N PHE A 145 -5.78 7.64 11.34
CA PHE A 145 -6.22 8.81 12.13
C PHE A 145 -6.19 10.18 11.43
#